data_AF-A0A357Y939-F1
#
_entry.id   AF-A0A357Y939-F1
#
_cell.length_a   1.000
_cell.length_b   1.000
_cell.length_c   1.000
_cell.angle_alpha   90.00
_cell.angle_beta   90.00
_cell.angle_gamma   90.00
#
_symmetry.space_group_name_H-M   'P 1'
#
loop_
_entity.id
_entity.type
_entity.pdbx_description
1 polymer ?
#
loop_
_entity_poly.entity_id
_entity_poly.type
_entity_poly.pdbx_seq_one_letter_code
_entity_poly.pdbx_strand_id
1 'polypeptide(L)'
;METITKKFYLKLGISEKDISAINKELALTAGLKLSPFARSRRAEMLKEAIAFPKGKNQEKRKMTEIYKSGDFVIAVGKPGKEAAPDFKRKHYITGETTNNKNDMNPFIMTKGKKVGNDLTFGALFEQIEHLMRADMFGLELLGMLIFRMAFMLDHKRNQENKWRYIPPKLSLAVLKKRLPEVGGVPVDVFLYFLDVLALNEDVKMHTLGHENAQHDYGRVNTLLTFTHLVAVLLNRRSLAKFAGAFARPPSGMAPLPKIKGLFETYPLLSPDFR
;
A
#
# COMPACT_ATOMS: atom_id res chain seq x y z
N MET A 1 -16.37 -9.79 -18.96
CA MET A 1 -16.47 -8.65 -18.03
C MET A 1 -17.08 -7.52 -18.83
N GLU A 2 -18.13 -6.88 -18.32
CA GLU A 2 -18.69 -5.71 -18.99
C GLU A 2 -17.65 -4.58 -19.00
N THR A 3 -17.48 -3.90 -20.13
CA THR A 3 -16.53 -2.80 -20.24
C THR A 3 -17.04 -1.62 -19.42
N ILE A 4 -16.29 -1.20 -18.42
CA ILE A 4 -16.63 -0.04 -17.60
C ILE A 4 -16.37 1.23 -18.41
N THR A 5 -17.44 1.99 -18.65
CA THR A 5 -17.41 3.23 -19.41
C THR A 5 -17.81 4.40 -18.53
N LYS A 6 -17.70 5.63 -19.03
CA LYS A 6 -18.27 6.81 -18.36
C LYS A 6 -19.73 6.63 -17.94
N LYS A 7 -20.55 5.99 -18.77
CA LYS A 7 -21.97 5.69 -18.47
C LYS A 7 -22.14 4.85 -17.20
N PHE A 8 -21.21 3.95 -16.91
CA PHE A 8 -21.23 3.17 -15.67
C PHE A 8 -21.10 4.08 -14.45
N TYR A 9 -20.14 5.00 -14.43
CA TYR A 9 -19.96 5.93 -13.31
C TYR A 9 -21.11 6.93 -13.17
N LEU A 10 -21.69 7.39 -14.28
CA LEU A 10 -22.88 8.23 -14.24
C LEU A 10 -24.05 7.52 -13.53
N LYS A 11 -24.24 6.21 -13.77
CA LYS A 11 -25.24 5.40 -13.05
C LYS A 11 -24.95 5.26 -11.54
N LEU A 12 -23.68 5.37 -11.13
CA LEU A 12 -23.26 5.41 -9.72
C LEU A 12 -23.38 6.82 -9.11
N GLY A 13 -23.95 7.79 -9.85
CA GLY A 13 -24.11 9.17 -9.39
C GLY A 13 -22.80 9.96 -9.35
N ILE A 14 -21.78 9.54 -10.10
CA ILE A 14 -20.54 10.32 -10.25
C ILE A 14 -20.76 11.32 -11.38
N SER A 15 -20.49 12.60 -11.14
CA SER A 15 -20.63 13.60 -12.20
C SER A 15 -19.58 13.40 -13.27
N GLU A 16 -19.90 13.75 -14.52
CA GLU A 16 -18.96 13.75 -15.63
C GLU A 16 -17.71 14.59 -15.34
N LYS A 17 -17.90 15.74 -14.67
CA LYS A 17 -16.82 16.61 -14.21
C LYS A 17 -15.89 15.88 -13.25
N ASP A 18 -16.43 15.17 -12.25
CA ASP A 18 -15.63 14.43 -11.27
C ASP A 18 -14.90 13.26 -11.94
N ILE A 19 -15.56 12.51 -12.83
CA ILE A 19 -14.94 11.41 -13.58
C ILE A 19 -13.72 11.92 -14.34
N SER A 20 -13.88 12.98 -15.13
CA SER A 20 -12.79 13.55 -15.94
C SER A 20 -11.68 14.14 -15.07
N ALA A 21 -12.02 14.79 -13.96
CA ALA A 21 -11.03 15.40 -13.08
C ALA A 21 -10.24 14.34 -12.28
N ILE A 22 -10.90 13.27 -11.81
CA ILE A 22 -10.26 12.12 -11.17
C ILE A 22 -9.37 11.38 -12.17
N ASN A 23 -9.86 11.08 -13.38
CA ASN A 23 -9.03 10.43 -14.40
C ASN A 23 -7.81 11.29 -14.75
N LYS A 24 -7.96 12.61 -14.93
CA LYS A 24 -6.83 13.51 -15.17
C LYS A 24 -5.79 13.47 -14.05
N GLU A 25 -6.23 13.31 -12.81
CA GLU A 25 -5.35 13.24 -11.64
C GLU A 25 -4.68 11.85 -11.48
N LEU A 26 -5.41 10.77 -11.75
CA LEU A 26 -4.99 9.39 -11.47
C LEU A 26 -4.45 8.62 -12.67
N ALA A 27 -4.67 9.09 -13.90
CA ALA A 27 -4.20 8.42 -15.11
C ALA A 27 -2.68 8.18 -15.04
N LEU A 28 -2.28 7.01 -15.54
CA LEU A 28 -0.89 6.68 -15.71
C LEU A 28 -0.32 7.44 -16.90
N THR A 29 0.92 7.90 -16.77
CA THR A 29 1.62 8.51 -17.90
C THR A 29 1.91 7.45 -18.97
N ALA A 30 1.46 7.70 -20.20
CA ALA A 30 1.71 6.79 -21.33
C ALA A 30 3.21 6.51 -21.50
N GLY A 31 3.57 5.25 -21.72
CA GLY A 31 4.96 4.81 -21.88
C GLY A 31 5.80 4.76 -20.60
N LEU A 32 5.27 5.19 -19.44
CA LEU A 32 6.01 5.15 -18.18
C LEU A 32 6.21 3.70 -17.71
N LYS A 33 7.48 3.31 -17.56
CA LYS A 33 7.84 2.04 -16.93
C LYS A 33 7.78 2.18 -15.40
N LEU A 34 6.71 1.64 -14.80
CA LEU A 34 6.39 1.81 -13.37
C LEU A 34 7.50 1.35 -12.41
N SER A 35 8.00 0.12 -12.56
CA SER A 35 9.03 -0.41 -11.64
C SER A 35 10.36 0.36 -11.73
N PRO A 36 10.92 0.63 -12.93
CA PRO A 36 12.09 1.49 -13.07
C PRO A 36 11.89 2.90 -12.47
N PHE A 37 10.72 3.50 -12.66
CA PHE A 37 10.39 4.80 -12.07
C PHE A 37 10.45 4.76 -10.54
N ALA A 38 9.91 3.70 -9.91
CA ALA A 38 9.87 3.59 -8.46
C ALA A 38 11.23 3.28 -7.82
N ARG A 39 12.13 2.58 -8.53
CA ARG A 39 13.30 1.90 -7.94
C ARG A 39 14.22 2.82 -7.14
N SER A 40 14.66 3.95 -7.71
CA SER A 40 15.59 4.86 -7.02
C SER A 40 14.95 5.45 -5.76
N ARG A 41 13.69 5.86 -5.85
CA ARG A 41 12.93 6.41 -4.72
C ARG A 41 12.75 5.39 -3.60
N ARG A 42 12.44 4.15 -3.96
CA ARG A 42 12.34 3.03 -3.00
C ARG A 42 13.67 2.77 -2.31
N ALA A 43 14.78 2.75 -3.05
CA ALA A 43 16.11 2.56 -2.48
C ALA A 43 16.47 3.68 -1.49
N GLU A 44 16.12 4.94 -1.78
CA GLU A 44 16.32 6.06 -0.85
C GLU A 44 15.48 5.94 0.43
N MET A 45 14.17 5.64 0.31
CA MET A 45 13.31 5.40 1.49
C MET A 45 13.79 4.22 2.33
N LEU A 46 14.22 3.14 1.67
CA LEU A 46 14.77 1.96 2.32
C LEU A 46 16.02 2.32 3.12
N LYS A 47 16.94 3.09 2.52
CA LYS A 47 18.16 3.56 3.21
C LYS A 47 17.82 4.42 4.44
N GLU A 48 16.83 5.31 4.30
CA GLU A 48 16.29 6.10 5.42
C GLU A 48 15.80 5.19 6.55
N ALA A 49 14.96 4.20 6.23
CA ALA A 49 14.35 3.31 7.21
C ALA A 49 15.33 2.38 7.92
N ILE A 50 16.36 1.89 7.20
CA ILE A 50 17.44 1.12 7.81
C ILE A 50 18.17 1.96 8.86
N ALA A 51 18.35 3.27 8.61
CA ALA A 51 19.04 4.18 9.51
C ALA A 51 18.19 4.64 10.72
N PHE A 52 16.90 4.32 10.79
CA PHE A 52 16.07 4.69 11.94
C PHE A 52 16.62 4.14 13.26
N PRO A 53 16.51 4.91 14.36
CA PRO A 53 17.02 4.52 15.66
C PRO A 53 16.39 3.20 16.11
N LYS A 54 17.22 2.32 16.67
CA LYS A 54 16.83 0.98 17.14
C LYS A 54 16.92 0.91 18.65
N GLY A 55 15.85 0.40 19.27
CA GLY A 55 15.80 0.09 20.69
C GLY A 55 16.59 -1.17 21.07
N LYS A 56 16.78 -1.40 22.38
CA LYS A 56 17.49 -2.59 22.89
C LYS A 56 16.74 -3.88 22.58
N ASN A 57 15.41 -3.85 22.68
CA ASN A 57 14.51 -4.98 22.46
C ASN A 57 13.10 -4.47 22.07
N GLN A 58 12.16 -5.38 21.88
CA GLN A 58 10.78 -5.07 21.48
C GLN A 58 10.00 -4.25 22.54
N GLU A 59 10.30 -4.40 23.82
CA GLU A 59 9.67 -3.61 24.89
C GLU A 59 10.20 -2.18 24.94
N LYS A 60 11.46 -1.98 24.56
CA LYS A 60 12.16 -0.68 24.59
C LYS A 60 12.43 -0.15 23.19
N ARG A 61 11.44 -0.25 22.30
CA ARG A 61 11.52 0.24 20.91
C ARG A 61 11.80 1.74 20.88
N LYS A 62 12.63 2.16 19.93
CA LYS A 62 12.73 3.57 19.54
C LYS A 62 11.68 3.82 18.45
N MET A 63 10.92 4.89 18.62
CA MET A 63 9.87 5.28 17.69
C MET A 63 10.41 6.29 16.68
N THR A 64 9.95 6.19 15.44
CA THR A 64 10.15 7.20 14.41
C THR A 64 8.81 7.54 13.79
N GLU A 65 8.40 8.80 13.90
CA GLU A 65 7.19 9.31 13.29
C GLU A 65 7.43 9.57 11.80
N ILE A 66 6.49 9.15 10.95
CA ILE A 66 6.62 9.28 9.49
C ILE A 66 5.56 10.23 8.94
N TYR A 67 4.33 10.11 9.42
CA TYR A 67 3.20 10.93 9.01
C TYR A 67 2.39 11.44 10.22
N LYS A 68 1.76 12.60 10.04
CA LYS A 68 0.78 13.16 10.96
C LYS A 68 -0.45 13.61 10.17
N SER A 69 -1.65 13.25 10.61
CA SER A 69 -2.92 13.72 10.04
C SER A 69 -3.91 13.97 11.17
N GLY A 70 -4.23 15.24 11.43
CA GLY A 70 -4.99 15.64 12.61
C GLY A 70 -4.33 15.17 13.91
N ASP A 71 -5.12 14.48 14.75
CA ASP A 71 -4.67 13.89 16.02
C ASP A 71 -3.94 12.55 15.85
N PHE A 72 -3.83 12.04 14.61
CA PHE A 72 -3.20 10.76 14.31
C PHE A 72 -1.74 10.91 13.93
N VAL A 73 -0.91 10.01 14.46
CA VAL A 73 0.49 9.84 14.09
C VAL A 73 0.69 8.43 13.56
N ILE A 74 1.34 8.30 12.42
CA ILE A 74 1.71 7.01 11.83
C ILE A 74 3.22 6.89 11.92
N ALA A 75 3.66 5.82 12.60
CA ALA A 75 5.03 5.67 13.04
C ALA A 75 5.50 4.22 12.90
N VAL A 76 6.81 4.04 13.08
CA VAL A 76 7.44 2.73 13.22
C VAL A 76 8.19 2.63 14.53
N GLY A 77 8.17 1.43 15.13
CA GLY A 77 8.99 1.08 16.29
C GLY A 77 10.04 0.03 15.93
N LYS A 78 11.31 0.26 16.27
CA LYS A 78 12.40 -0.67 15.97
C LYS A 78 13.08 -1.16 17.27
N PRO A 79 13.33 -2.48 17.45
CA PRO A 79 13.08 -3.60 16.55
C PRO A 79 11.61 -4.07 16.44
N GLY A 80 11.23 -4.62 15.29
CA GLY A 80 9.97 -5.32 15.03
C GLY A 80 9.96 -6.78 15.50
N LYS A 81 8.91 -7.53 15.13
CA LYS A 81 8.70 -8.92 15.53
C LYS A 81 9.76 -9.86 14.94
N GLU A 82 10.08 -9.70 13.65
CA GLU A 82 10.99 -10.59 12.90
C GLU A 82 12.47 -10.33 13.21
N ALA A 83 12.78 -9.34 14.05
CA ALA A 83 14.12 -9.04 14.55
C ALA A 83 14.51 -9.82 15.80
N ALA A 84 13.60 -10.61 16.38
CA ALA A 84 13.91 -11.44 17.53
C ALA A 84 14.87 -12.60 17.14
N PRO A 85 15.76 -13.05 18.04
CA PRO A 85 16.74 -14.11 17.72
C PRO A 85 16.13 -15.48 17.39
N ASP A 86 14.93 -15.76 17.90
CA ASP A 86 14.16 -16.98 17.68
C ASP A 86 13.44 -16.99 16.33
N PHE A 87 13.31 -15.83 15.67
CA PHE A 87 12.69 -15.72 14.36
C PHE A 87 13.65 -16.19 13.26
N LYS A 88 13.36 -17.34 12.66
CA LYS A 88 14.24 -17.99 11.67
C LYS A 88 13.64 -17.91 10.26
N ARG A 89 14.34 -17.23 9.34
CA ARG A 89 14.07 -17.28 7.89
C ARG A 89 15.34 -17.58 7.11
N LYS A 90 15.19 -18.20 5.94
CA LYS A 90 16.30 -18.36 5.00
C LYS A 90 16.52 -17.07 4.22
N HIS A 91 17.76 -16.62 4.16
CA HIS A 91 18.19 -15.58 3.25
C HIS A 91 18.08 -16.09 1.80
N TYR A 92 17.46 -15.33 0.90
CA TYR A 92 17.10 -15.78 -0.45
C TYR A 92 18.31 -16.03 -1.35
N ILE A 93 19.45 -15.36 -1.08
CA ILE A 93 20.68 -15.51 -1.88
C ILE A 93 21.64 -16.52 -1.27
N THR A 94 22.06 -16.33 -0.02
CA THR A 94 23.02 -17.22 0.66
C THR A 94 22.42 -18.51 1.19
N GLY A 95 21.09 -18.60 1.36
CA GLY A 95 20.43 -19.76 1.97
C GLY A 95 20.59 -19.87 3.50
N GLU A 96 21.40 -18.99 4.10
CA GLU A 96 21.65 -18.97 5.55
C GLU A 96 20.39 -18.67 6.34
N THR A 97 20.26 -19.30 7.51
CA THR A 97 19.16 -18.99 8.43
C THR A 97 19.52 -17.75 9.24
N THR A 98 18.71 -16.71 9.11
CA THR A 98 18.89 -15.42 9.78
C THR A 98 17.56 -14.85 10.24
N ASN A 99 17.61 -13.84 11.09
CA ASN A 99 16.46 -13.03 11.46
C ASN A 99 16.49 -11.70 10.69
N ASN A 100 15.37 -10.99 10.69
CA ASN A 100 15.32 -9.68 10.06
C ASN A 100 15.74 -8.60 11.07
N LYS A 101 17.05 -8.40 11.22
CA LYS A 101 17.64 -7.43 12.18
C LYS A 101 17.12 -5.98 12.01
N ASN A 102 16.62 -5.63 10.82
CA ASN A 102 16.10 -4.32 10.49
C ASN A 102 14.58 -4.21 10.59
N ASP A 103 13.88 -5.30 10.89
CA ASP A 103 12.42 -5.32 11.01
C ASP A 103 11.91 -4.19 11.90
N MET A 104 10.81 -3.59 11.49
CA MET A 104 10.13 -2.52 12.21
C MET A 104 8.69 -2.93 12.50
N ASN A 105 8.07 -2.27 13.48
CA ASN A 105 6.67 -2.42 13.80
C ASN A 105 5.91 -1.17 13.37
N PRO A 106 5.21 -1.15 12.22
CA PRO A 106 4.27 -0.09 11.86
C PRO A 106 3.11 0.00 12.86
N PHE A 107 2.72 1.20 13.27
CA PHE A 107 1.52 1.42 14.08
C PHE A 107 0.93 2.82 13.90
N ILE A 108 -0.32 2.96 14.33
CA ILE A 108 -1.04 4.24 14.39
C ILE A 108 -1.18 4.63 15.87
N MET A 109 -0.99 5.91 16.17
CA MET A 109 -1.31 6.50 17.46
C MET A 109 -2.37 7.59 17.31
N THR A 110 -3.19 7.75 18.33
CA THR A 110 -4.06 8.92 18.54
C THR A 110 -3.92 9.38 19.98
N LYS A 111 -3.75 10.69 20.19
CA LYS A 111 -3.62 11.28 21.55
C LYS A 111 -2.60 10.55 22.44
N GLY A 112 -1.46 10.17 21.86
CA GLY A 112 -0.35 9.48 22.55
C GLY A 112 -0.58 8.00 22.86
N LYS A 113 -1.72 7.42 22.46
CA LYS A 113 -2.02 5.99 22.64
C LYS A 113 -2.06 5.28 21.30
N LYS A 114 -1.55 4.06 21.25
CA LYS A 114 -1.66 3.20 20.07
C LYS A 114 -3.12 2.88 19.79
N VAL A 115 -3.53 2.99 18.53
CA VAL A 115 -4.87 2.62 18.06
C VAL A 115 -4.88 1.12 17.80
N GLY A 116 -5.78 0.40 18.48
CA GLY A 116 -5.97 -1.04 18.29
C GLY A 116 -4.74 -1.89 18.61
N ASN A 117 -4.81 -3.15 18.21
CA ASN A 117 -3.71 -4.12 18.31
C ASN A 117 -2.72 -3.97 17.14
N ASP A 118 -1.62 -4.73 17.16
CA ASP A 118 -0.75 -4.85 15.97
C ASP A 118 -1.59 -5.37 14.79
N LEU A 119 -1.72 -4.56 13.74
CA LEU A 119 -2.51 -4.91 12.56
C LEU A 119 -1.77 -5.96 11.74
N THR A 120 -2.29 -7.18 11.74
CA THR A 120 -1.81 -8.26 10.88
C THR A 120 -2.29 -8.04 9.44
N PHE A 121 -1.65 -8.72 8.48
CA PHE A 121 -2.08 -8.69 7.09
C PHE A 121 -3.54 -9.15 6.93
N GLY A 122 -3.96 -10.18 7.67
CA GLY A 122 -5.35 -10.65 7.71
C GLY A 122 -6.32 -9.60 8.25
N ALA A 123 -5.97 -8.92 9.36
CA ALA A 123 -6.81 -7.87 9.92
C ALA A 123 -7.04 -6.70 8.93
N LEU A 124 -6.02 -6.35 8.15
CA LEU A 124 -6.15 -5.33 7.10
C LEU A 124 -7.04 -5.79 5.93
N PHE A 125 -7.02 -7.08 5.61
CA PHE A 125 -7.88 -7.65 4.58
C PHE A 125 -9.34 -7.60 5.02
N GLU A 126 -9.63 -8.01 6.26
CA GLU A 126 -10.96 -7.93 6.86
C GLU A 126 -11.49 -6.49 6.88
N GLN A 127 -10.64 -5.52 7.24
CA GLN A 127 -11.01 -4.11 7.20
C GLN A 127 -11.40 -3.62 5.80
N ILE A 128 -10.72 -4.07 4.74
CA ILE A 128 -11.06 -3.73 3.36
C ILE A 128 -12.29 -4.50 2.88
N GLU A 129 -12.45 -5.76 3.29
CA GLU A 129 -13.62 -6.59 2.98
C GLU A 129 -14.92 -5.95 3.49
N HIS A 130 -14.90 -5.37 4.70
CA HIS A 130 -16.05 -4.63 5.24
C HIS A 130 -16.50 -3.46 4.35
N LEU A 131 -15.63 -2.95 3.47
CA LEU A 131 -15.96 -1.87 2.53
C LEU A 131 -16.70 -2.36 1.28
N MET A 132 -16.76 -3.67 1.02
CA MET A 132 -17.36 -4.25 -0.19
C MET A 132 -18.81 -3.80 -0.42
N ARG A 133 -19.53 -3.47 0.65
CA ARG A 133 -20.93 -3.01 0.61
C ARG A 133 -21.10 -1.51 0.88
N ALA A 134 -20.02 -0.78 1.16
CA ALA A 134 -20.10 0.61 1.57
C ALA A 134 -20.28 1.57 0.37
N ASP A 135 -19.31 1.62 -0.53
CA ASP A 135 -19.40 2.42 -1.77
C ASP A 135 -18.49 1.81 -2.84
N MET A 136 -19.08 1.37 -3.95
CA MET A 136 -18.34 0.70 -5.03
C MET A 136 -17.28 1.61 -5.66
N PHE A 137 -17.59 2.90 -5.85
CA PHE A 137 -16.65 3.84 -6.46
C PHE A 137 -15.58 4.28 -5.47
N GLY A 138 -15.93 4.44 -4.20
CA GLY A 138 -14.98 4.66 -3.11
C GLY A 138 -13.97 3.51 -3.00
N LEU A 139 -14.45 2.27 -3.09
CA LEU A 139 -13.58 1.09 -3.04
C LEU A 139 -12.65 1.04 -4.26
N GLU A 140 -13.13 1.42 -5.45
CA GLU A 140 -12.30 1.57 -6.63
C GLU A 140 -11.23 2.66 -6.46
N LEU A 141 -11.60 3.85 -5.97
CA LEU A 141 -10.67 4.94 -5.68
C LEU A 141 -9.57 4.48 -4.70
N LEU A 142 -9.94 3.77 -3.64
CA LEU A 142 -9.00 3.20 -2.69
C LEU A 142 -8.00 2.26 -3.40
N GLY A 143 -8.49 1.34 -4.24
CA GLY A 143 -7.64 0.42 -5.02
C GLY A 143 -6.67 1.15 -5.95
N MET A 144 -7.13 2.20 -6.65
CA MET A 144 -6.29 3.01 -7.55
C MET A 144 -5.21 3.77 -6.80
N LEU A 145 -5.54 4.35 -5.63
CA LEU A 145 -4.56 5.05 -4.80
C LEU A 145 -3.49 4.09 -4.25
N ILE A 146 -3.89 2.88 -3.82
CA ILE A 146 -2.95 1.83 -3.38
C ILE A 146 -2.06 1.38 -4.55
N PHE A 147 -2.63 1.21 -5.75
CA PHE A 147 -1.85 0.84 -6.95
C PHE A 147 -0.77 1.89 -7.25
N ARG A 148 -1.15 3.18 -7.27
CA ARG A 148 -0.21 4.28 -7.53
C ARG A 148 0.87 4.39 -6.43
N MET A 149 0.49 4.14 -5.18
CA MET A 149 1.40 4.08 -4.02
C MET A 149 2.43 2.95 -4.14
N ALA A 150 2.06 1.80 -4.74
CA ALA A 150 2.98 0.69 -4.99
C ALA A 150 4.21 1.11 -5.81
N PHE A 151 4.00 2.01 -6.77
CA PHE A 151 5.04 2.50 -7.68
C PHE A 151 5.52 3.91 -7.35
N MET A 152 5.21 4.40 -6.16
CA MET A 152 5.63 5.70 -5.67
C MET A 152 5.25 6.88 -6.59
N LEU A 153 4.14 6.77 -7.33
CA LEU A 153 3.72 7.79 -8.30
C LEU A 153 3.30 9.09 -7.62
N ASP A 154 2.84 9.01 -6.38
CA ASP A 154 2.35 10.14 -5.59
C ASP A 154 3.29 10.47 -4.42
N HIS A 155 4.54 9.99 -4.46
CA HIS A 155 5.55 10.34 -3.46
C HIS A 155 6.32 11.58 -3.88
N LYS A 156 6.44 12.54 -2.96
CA LYS A 156 7.24 13.76 -3.15
C LYS A 156 8.24 13.91 -2.01
N ARG A 157 9.32 14.65 -2.27
CA ARG A 157 10.26 15.04 -1.22
C ARG A 157 9.60 16.07 -0.31
N ASN A 158 9.70 15.87 1.00
CA ASN A 158 9.32 16.86 2.00
C ASN A 158 10.46 17.88 2.22
N GLN A 159 10.30 18.78 3.18
CA GLN A 159 11.30 19.80 3.53
C GLN A 159 12.65 19.21 4.00
N GLU A 160 12.65 17.99 4.53
CA GLU A 160 13.84 17.27 4.96
C GLU A 160 14.44 16.40 3.83
N ASN A 161 14.02 16.63 2.58
CA ASN A 161 14.45 15.86 1.41
C ASN A 161 14.08 14.36 1.46
N LYS A 162 13.10 13.98 2.29
CA LYS A 162 12.64 12.58 2.45
C LYS A 162 11.40 12.32 1.60
N TRP A 163 11.34 11.15 0.96
CA TRP A 163 10.17 10.77 0.16
C TRP A 163 8.98 10.45 1.07
N ARG A 164 7.85 11.10 0.81
CA ARG A 164 6.61 10.93 1.55
C ARG A 164 5.44 10.82 0.59
N TYR A 165 4.51 9.92 0.89
CA TYR A 165 3.28 9.77 0.13
C TYR A 165 2.42 11.02 0.30
N ILE A 166 2.01 11.62 -0.82
CA ILE A 166 1.09 12.75 -0.86
C ILE A 166 -0.08 12.35 -1.76
N PRO A 167 -1.16 11.78 -1.19
CA PRO A 167 -2.30 11.34 -1.98
C PRO A 167 -2.85 12.48 -2.84
N PRO A 168 -3.27 12.20 -4.09
CA PRO A 168 -3.87 13.20 -4.95
C PRO A 168 -5.12 13.83 -4.32
N LYS A 169 -5.17 15.17 -4.31
CA LYS A 169 -6.07 15.94 -3.44
C LYS A 169 -7.54 15.73 -3.79
N LEU A 170 -7.87 15.75 -5.08
CA LEU A 170 -9.26 15.64 -5.51
C LEU A 170 -9.78 14.23 -5.24
N SER A 171 -9.03 13.22 -5.67
CA SER A 171 -9.36 11.81 -5.49
C SER A 171 -9.48 11.45 -4.01
N LEU A 172 -8.59 11.98 -3.16
CA LEU A 172 -8.69 11.79 -1.71
C LEU A 172 -9.94 12.47 -1.14
N ALA A 173 -10.28 13.68 -1.57
CA ALA A 173 -11.48 14.36 -1.09
C ALA A 173 -12.77 13.58 -1.46
N VAL A 174 -12.84 13.06 -2.68
CA VAL A 174 -13.96 12.22 -3.12
C VAL A 174 -13.99 10.90 -2.35
N LEU A 175 -12.82 10.27 -2.14
CA LEU A 175 -12.72 9.06 -1.33
C LEU A 175 -13.18 9.31 0.10
N LYS A 176 -12.73 10.37 0.78
CA LYS A 176 -13.15 10.74 2.14
C LYS A 176 -14.65 10.95 2.27
N LYS A 177 -15.31 11.46 1.22
CA LYS A 177 -16.77 11.63 1.23
C LYS A 177 -17.51 10.29 1.13
N ARG A 178 -16.97 9.31 0.41
CA ARG A 178 -17.62 8.02 0.12
C ARG A 178 -17.26 6.93 1.11
N LEU A 179 -15.99 6.87 1.49
CA LEU A 179 -15.41 5.97 2.48
C LEU A 179 -14.60 6.82 3.47
N PRO A 180 -15.27 7.44 4.46
CA PRO A 180 -14.61 8.33 5.40
C PRO A 180 -13.58 7.61 6.29
N GLU A 181 -13.84 6.35 6.61
CA GLU A 181 -13.02 5.55 7.52
C GLU A 181 -12.83 4.11 7.03
N VAL A 182 -11.73 3.50 7.47
CA VAL A 182 -11.41 2.08 7.28
C VAL A 182 -10.87 1.57 8.60
N GLY A 183 -11.51 0.54 9.16
CA GLY A 183 -11.06 -0.04 10.45
C GLY A 183 -11.07 0.94 11.62
N GLY A 184 -12.00 1.91 11.63
CA GLY A 184 -12.15 2.91 12.70
C GLY A 184 -11.13 4.04 12.67
N VAL A 185 -10.36 4.20 11.59
CA VAL A 185 -9.50 5.38 11.36
C VAL A 185 -9.87 6.08 10.06
N PRO A 186 -9.63 7.41 9.95
CA PRO A 186 -9.84 8.13 8.69
C PRO A 186 -9.11 7.47 7.52
N VAL A 187 -9.72 7.45 6.33
CA VAL A 187 -9.18 6.72 5.17
C VAL A 187 -7.80 7.21 4.73
N ASP A 188 -7.47 8.49 4.93
CA ASP A 188 -6.11 9.00 4.69
C ASP A 188 -5.10 8.46 5.71
N VAL A 189 -5.49 8.33 6.97
CA VAL A 189 -4.67 7.70 8.01
C VAL A 189 -4.40 6.23 7.64
N PHE A 190 -5.41 5.52 7.15
CA PHE A 190 -5.26 4.15 6.63
C PHE A 190 -4.29 4.08 5.44
N LEU A 191 -4.40 5.00 4.47
CA LEU A 191 -3.46 5.08 3.34
C LEU A 191 -2.01 5.34 3.80
N TYR A 192 -1.81 6.27 4.74
CA TYR A 192 -0.47 6.50 5.31
C TYR A 192 0.06 5.26 6.03
N PHE A 193 -0.79 4.54 6.76
CA PHE A 193 -0.40 3.28 7.39
C PHE A 193 0.03 2.22 6.36
N LEU A 194 -0.71 2.06 5.26
CA LEU A 194 -0.33 1.15 4.17
C LEU A 194 1.04 1.52 3.56
N ASP A 195 1.34 2.80 3.41
CA ASP A 195 2.65 3.23 2.92
C ASP A 195 3.79 2.85 3.88
N VAL A 196 3.58 3.03 5.19
CA VAL A 196 4.55 2.64 6.22
C VAL A 196 4.70 1.12 6.31
N LEU A 197 3.60 0.37 6.19
CA LEU A 197 3.63 -1.08 6.10
C LEU A 197 4.46 -1.55 4.90
N ALA A 198 4.22 -0.95 3.73
CA ALA A 198 4.94 -1.27 2.51
C ALA A 198 6.44 -0.94 2.61
N LEU A 199 6.81 0.15 3.28
CA LEU A 199 8.20 0.48 3.62
C LEU A 199 8.84 -0.61 4.50
N ASN A 200 8.12 -1.12 5.50
CA ASN A 200 8.63 -2.21 6.32
C ASN A 200 8.87 -3.48 5.49
N GLU A 201 7.98 -3.83 4.57
CA GLU A 201 8.15 -4.97 3.68
C GLU A 201 9.35 -4.81 2.73
N ASP A 202 9.67 -3.60 2.28
CA ASP A 202 10.94 -3.31 1.57
C ASP A 202 12.16 -3.60 2.46
N VAL A 203 12.12 -3.19 3.73
CA VAL A 203 13.19 -3.46 4.72
C VAL A 203 13.36 -4.97 4.96
N LYS A 204 12.27 -5.73 5.03
CA LYS A 204 12.35 -7.20 5.17
C LYS A 204 13.04 -7.84 3.98
N MET A 205 12.59 -7.51 2.77
CA MET A 205 13.13 -8.12 1.57
C MET A 205 14.59 -7.74 1.34
N HIS A 206 14.98 -6.50 1.65
CA HIS A 206 16.37 -6.09 1.66
C HIS A 206 17.22 -6.95 2.59
N THR A 207 16.78 -7.11 3.84
CA THR A 207 17.53 -7.86 4.86
C THR A 207 17.62 -9.36 4.54
N LEU A 208 16.70 -9.88 3.74
CA LEU A 208 16.70 -11.28 3.29
C LEU A 208 17.39 -11.49 1.92
N GLY A 209 18.06 -10.48 1.36
CA GLY A 209 18.93 -10.64 0.19
C GLY A 209 18.42 -10.03 -1.11
N HIS A 210 17.24 -9.42 -1.12
CA HIS A 210 16.77 -8.62 -2.26
C HIS A 210 17.17 -7.16 -2.07
N GLU A 211 18.47 -6.90 -2.24
CA GLU A 211 19.06 -5.63 -1.91
C GLU A 211 18.52 -4.46 -2.75
N ASN A 212 18.58 -3.26 -2.16
CA ASN A 212 18.32 -1.97 -2.82
C ASN A 212 17.02 -1.88 -3.65
N ALA A 213 15.97 -2.62 -3.27
CA ALA A 213 14.67 -2.60 -3.93
C ALA A 213 14.76 -2.82 -5.47
N GLN A 214 15.73 -3.60 -5.94
CA GLN A 214 15.97 -3.82 -7.37
C GLN A 214 14.82 -4.54 -8.07
N HIS A 215 14.08 -5.36 -7.33
CA HIS A 215 12.92 -6.13 -7.79
C HIS A 215 11.62 -5.62 -7.15
N ASP A 216 10.50 -6.16 -7.60
CA ASP A 216 9.16 -5.78 -7.14
C ASP A 216 8.70 -6.55 -5.89
N TYR A 217 9.64 -7.14 -5.16
CA TYR A 217 9.37 -7.66 -3.82
C TYR A 217 9.15 -6.54 -2.81
N GLY A 218 8.61 -6.86 -1.63
CA GLY A 218 8.37 -5.90 -0.56
C GLY A 218 7.14 -5.04 -0.87
N ARG A 219 7.31 -3.72 -0.93
CA ARG A 219 6.28 -2.71 -1.22
C ARG A 219 5.38 -3.07 -2.39
N VAL A 220 5.96 -3.35 -3.55
CA VAL A 220 5.19 -3.52 -4.80
C VAL A 220 4.29 -4.74 -4.69
N ASN A 221 4.83 -5.92 -4.38
CA ASN A 221 3.99 -7.11 -4.19
C ASN A 221 2.95 -6.94 -3.07
N THR A 222 3.32 -6.28 -1.97
CA THR A 222 2.42 -6.06 -0.82
C THR A 222 1.22 -5.22 -1.22
N LEU A 223 1.46 -4.02 -1.77
CA LEU A 223 0.40 -3.10 -2.15
C LEU A 223 -0.40 -3.63 -3.34
N LEU A 224 0.22 -4.28 -4.32
CA LEU A 224 -0.51 -4.92 -5.42
C LEU A 224 -1.37 -6.10 -4.96
N THR A 225 -1.05 -6.75 -3.84
CA THR A 225 -1.91 -7.79 -3.27
C THR A 225 -3.18 -7.17 -2.68
N PHE A 226 -3.07 -6.04 -1.96
CA PHE A 226 -4.24 -5.25 -1.53
C PHE A 226 -5.05 -4.75 -2.73
N THR A 227 -4.39 -4.23 -3.77
CA THR A 227 -5.07 -3.82 -5.01
C THR A 227 -5.80 -5.00 -5.69
N HIS A 228 -5.27 -6.22 -5.62
CA HIS A 228 -5.92 -7.40 -6.16
C HIS A 228 -7.14 -7.81 -5.32
N LEU A 229 -7.05 -7.74 -3.99
CA LEU A 229 -8.20 -7.94 -3.10
C LEU A 229 -9.34 -6.97 -3.47
N VAL A 230 -9.04 -5.68 -3.58
CA VAL A 230 -10.03 -4.67 -4.00
C VAL A 230 -10.65 -5.03 -5.36
N ALA A 231 -9.84 -5.46 -6.32
CA ALA A 231 -10.34 -5.88 -7.63
C ALA A 231 -11.27 -7.10 -7.58
N VAL A 232 -11.04 -8.02 -6.64
CA VAL A 232 -11.91 -9.17 -6.38
C VAL A 232 -13.22 -8.72 -5.75
N LEU A 233 -13.17 -7.83 -4.75
CA LEU A 233 -14.36 -7.29 -4.07
C LEU A 233 -15.25 -6.47 -5.02
N LEU A 234 -14.64 -5.81 -6.02
CA LEU A 234 -15.36 -5.14 -7.12
C LEU A 234 -15.92 -6.11 -8.17
N ASN A 235 -15.69 -7.42 -8.01
CA ASN A 235 -16.03 -8.47 -8.97
C ASN A 235 -15.39 -8.27 -10.37
N ARG A 236 -14.21 -7.66 -10.41
CA ARG A 236 -13.42 -7.40 -11.63
C ARG A 236 -12.26 -8.38 -11.81
N ARG A 237 -11.99 -9.18 -10.79
CA ARG A 237 -11.03 -10.29 -10.83
C ARG A 237 -11.62 -11.51 -10.14
N SER A 238 -11.14 -12.69 -10.52
CA SER A 238 -11.65 -13.96 -9.99
C SER A 238 -11.17 -14.19 -8.56
N LEU A 239 -12.12 -14.35 -7.64
CA LEU A 239 -11.85 -14.77 -6.26
C LEU A 239 -11.08 -16.09 -6.21
N ALA A 240 -11.48 -17.09 -6.99
CA ALA A 240 -10.82 -18.40 -7.03
C ALA A 240 -9.35 -18.29 -7.47
N LYS A 241 -9.05 -17.44 -8.47
CA LYS A 241 -7.66 -17.20 -8.90
C LYS A 241 -6.86 -16.45 -7.84
N PHE A 242 -7.45 -15.47 -7.17
CA PHE A 242 -6.82 -14.74 -6.08
C PHE A 242 -6.48 -15.68 -4.91
N ALA A 243 -7.47 -16.43 -4.41
CA ALA A 243 -7.29 -17.39 -3.32
C ALA A 243 -6.25 -18.47 -3.69
N GLY A 244 -6.32 -19.00 -4.91
CA GLY A 244 -5.36 -19.99 -5.42
C GLY A 244 -3.94 -19.44 -5.51
N ALA A 245 -3.76 -18.18 -5.91
CA ALA A 245 -2.45 -17.53 -5.93
C ALA A 245 -1.93 -17.28 -4.50
N PHE A 246 -2.80 -16.82 -3.61
CA PHE A 246 -2.47 -16.49 -2.22
C PHE A 246 -2.06 -17.71 -1.39
N ALA A 247 -2.65 -18.87 -1.66
CA ALA A 247 -2.35 -20.12 -0.97
C ALA A 247 -1.07 -20.82 -1.46
N ARG A 248 -0.61 -20.54 -2.69
CA ARG A 248 0.55 -21.21 -3.29
C ARG A 248 1.86 -20.60 -2.78
N PRO A 249 2.93 -21.41 -2.57
CA PRO A 249 4.25 -20.89 -2.26
C PRO A 249 4.78 -19.91 -3.34
N PRO A 250 5.37 -18.76 -2.94
CA PRO A 250 5.40 -18.23 -1.58
C PRO A 250 4.01 -17.74 -1.14
N SER A 251 3.47 -18.32 -0.08
CA SER A 251 2.11 -18.06 0.38
C SER A 251 1.97 -16.66 0.99
N GLY A 252 0.73 -16.16 1.02
CA GLY A 252 0.40 -14.86 1.58
C GLY A 252 0.55 -13.68 0.62
N MET A 253 0.87 -13.92 -0.66
CA MET A 253 1.02 -12.88 -1.67
C MET A 253 0.24 -13.26 -2.94
N ALA A 254 -0.53 -12.29 -3.47
CA ALA A 254 -1.27 -12.47 -4.71
C ALA A 254 -1.33 -11.13 -5.47
N PRO A 255 -0.18 -10.59 -5.94
CA PRO A 255 -0.13 -9.27 -6.53
C PRO A 255 -0.95 -9.17 -7.81
N LEU A 256 -1.68 -8.07 -7.99
CA LEU A 256 -2.35 -7.73 -9.24
C LEU A 256 -1.32 -7.60 -10.38
N PRO A 257 -1.58 -8.12 -11.59
CA PRO A 257 -0.73 -7.86 -12.75
C PRO A 257 -0.62 -6.35 -13.04
N LYS A 258 0.61 -5.88 -13.28
CA LYS A 258 0.94 -4.44 -13.37
C LYS A 258 0.34 -3.73 -14.58
N ILE A 259 0.12 -4.45 -15.69
CA ILE A 259 -0.32 -3.87 -16.97
C ILE A 259 -1.48 -4.68 -17.55
N LYS A 260 -1.33 -6.01 -17.64
CA LYS A 260 -2.33 -6.88 -18.26
C LYS A 260 -3.66 -6.83 -17.50
N GLY A 261 -4.69 -6.30 -18.14
CA GLY A 261 -6.02 -6.19 -17.55
C GLY A 261 -6.16 -5.04 -16.54
N LEU A 262 -5.18 -4.13 -16.46
CA LEU A 262 -5.18 -3.07 -15.44
C LEU A 262 -6.34 -2.10 -15.67
N PHE A 263 -6.52 -1.61 -16.90
CA PHE A 263 -7.52 -0.59 -17.21
C PHE A 263 -8.94 -1.15 -17.25
N GLU A 264 -9.10 -2.45 -17.49
CA GLU A 264 -10.37 -3.15 -17.31
C GLU A 264 -10.72 -3.28 -15.82
N THR A 265 -9.71 -3.38 -14.96
CA THR A 265 -9.90 -3.47 -13.51
C THR A 265 -10.09 -2.07 -12.88
N TYR A 266 -9.30 -1.09 -13.32
CA TYR A 266 -9.25 0.29 -12.81
C TYR A 266 -9.23 1.27 -13.99
N PRO A 267 -10.40 1.56 -14.60
CA PRO A 267 -10.50 2.32 -15.83
C PRO A 267 -9.96 3.75 -15.75
N LEU A 268 -10.12 4.42 -14.60
CA LEU A 268 -9.65 5.80 -14.44
C LEU A 268 -8.13 5.91 -14.31
N LEU A 269 -7.38 4.80 -14.26
CA LEU A 269 -5.93 4.78 -14.45
C LEU A 269 -5.52 4.86 -15.93
N SER A 270 -6.44 4.64 -16.86
CA SER A 270 -6.15 4.71 -18.29
C SER A 270 -5.92 6.16 -18.73
N PRO A 271 -4.83 6.46 -19.46
CA PRO A 271 -4.64 7.78 -20.08
C PRO A 271 -5.69 8.08 -21.16
N ASP A 272 -6.30 7.03 -21.71
CA ASP A 272 -7.26 7.12 -22.82
C ASP A 272 -8.71 6.85 -22.35
N PHE A 273 -9.00 7.02 -21.06
CA PHE A 273 -10.35 6.80 -20.55
C PHE A 273 -11.34 7.80 -21.18
N ARG A 274 -12.45 7.27 -21.73
CA ARG A 274 -13.49 8.05 -22.41
C ARG A 274 -14.88 7.75 -21.83
#